data_AF-A0A6C0TIC7-F1
#
_entry.id   AF-A0A6C0TIC7-F1
#
_cell.length_a   1.000
_cell.length_b   1.000
_cell.length_c   1.000
_cell.angle_alpha   90.00
_cell.angle_beta   90.00
_cell.angle_gamma   90.00
#
_symmetry.space_group_name_H-M   'P 1'
#
loop_
_entity.id
_entity.type
_entity.pdbx_description
1 polymer ?
#
loop_
_entity_poly.entity_id
_entity_poly.type
_entity_poly.pdbx_seq_one_letter_code
_entity_poly.pdbx_strand_id
1 'polypeptide(L)' 'SRPGRGEPRFFTVGYLDGTEFSRFDSDAANPREEPRAPWMEGPWVEQQYPQYWDQNTRIYQETAQTFRRSLDNL' A
#
# COMPACT_ATOMS: atom_id res chain seq x y z
N SER A 1 15.20 -2.96 -9.95
CA SER A 1 16.19 -2.09 -9.27
C SER A 1 16.94 -1.31 -10.35
N ARG A 2 16.87 0.01 -10.55
CA ARG A 2 16.25 1.20 -9.93
C ARG A 2 15.74 2.12 -11.07
N PRO A 3 14.91 3.13 -10.76
CA PRO A 3 15.43 4.50 -10.82
C PRO A 3 14.96 5.37 -9.63
N GLY A 4 15.92 5.95 -8.90
CA GLY A 4 15.70 6.99 -7.87
C GLY A 4 15.77 6.49 -6.41
N ARG A 5 16.76 6.99 -5.64
CA ARG A 5 16.98 6.76 -4.19
C ARG A 5 17.09 5.31 -3.70
N GLY A 6 18.16 4.60 -4.06
CA GLY A 6 18.71 3.59 -3.14
C GLY A 6 18.00 2.23 -3.05
N GLU A 7 16.68 2.23 -2.86
CA GLU A 7 15.91 1.11 -2.35
C GLU A 7 14.96 0.56 -3.43
N PRO A 8 14.63 -0.74 -3.41
CA PRO A 8 13.61 -1.30 -4.27
C PRO A 8 12.23 -0.69 -3.96
N ARG A 9 11.54 -0.18 -4.98
CA ARG A 9 10.15 0.26 -4.86
C ARG A 9 9.24 -0.95 -4.60
N PHE A 10 8.38 -0.82 -3.60
CA PHE A 10 7.34 -1.77 -3.27
C PHE A 10 5.96 -1.09 -3.43
N PHE A 11 5.01 -1.79 -4.05
CA PHE A 11 3.64 -1.30 -4.17
C PHE A 11 2.66 -2.48 -4.09
N THR A 12 1.46 -2.22 -3.60
CA THR A 12 0.34 -3.15 -3.62
C THR A 12 -0.83 -2.51 -4.36
N VAL A 13 -1.64 -3.33 -5.01
CA VAL A 13 -2.85 -2.89 -5.69
C VAL A 13 -3.97 -3.88 -5.38
N GLY A 14 -5.05 -3.39 -4.78
CA GLY A 14 -6.26 -4.17 -4.50
C GLY A 14 -7.22 -4.10 -5.68
N TYR A 15 -7.67 -5.25 -6.17
CA TYR A 15 -8.71 -5.34 -7.21
C TYR A 15 -9.96 -6.05 -6.69
N LEU A 16 -11.12 -5.51 -7.03
CA LEU A 16 -12.42 -6.15 -6.87
C LEU A 16 -13.18 -6.01 -8.19
N ASP A 17 -13.58 -7.12 -8.80
CA ASP A 17 -14.27 -7.18 -10.11
C ASP A 17 -13.59 -6.33 -11.20
N GLY A 18 -12.26 -6.42 -11.29
CA GLY A 18 -11.48 -5.68 -12.29
C GLY A 18 -11.29 -4.19 -11.99
N THR A 19 -11.82 -3.70 -10.87
CA THR A 19 -11.67 -2.30 -10.44
C THR A 19 -10.61 -2.19 -9.36
N GLU A 20 -9.61 -1.32 -9.56
CA GLU A 20 -8.64 -0.97 -8.52
C GLU A 20 -9.36 -0.22 -7.40
N PHE A 21 -9.35 -0.76 -6.19
CA PHE A 21 -10.04 -0.17 -5.04
C PHE A 21 -9.10 0.42 -3.99
N SER A 22 -7.85 -0.04 -3.94
CA SER A 22 -6.85 0.51 -3.05
C SER A 22 -5.42 0.33 -3.56
N ARG A 23 -4.50 1.17 -3.09
CA ARG A 23 -3.09 1.14 -3.47
C ARG A 23 -2.17 1.67 -2.37
N PHE A 24 -1.06 0.96 -2.15
CA PHE A 24 0.10 1.45 -1.41
C PHE A 24 1.28 1.64 -2.37
N ASP A 25 2.11 2.65 -2.13
CA ASP A 25 3.34 2.89 -2.87
C ASP A 25 4.44 3.39 -1.93
N SER A 26 5.54 2.63 -1.82
CA SER A 26 6.66 2.97 -0.94
C SER A 26 7.40 4.24 -1.35
N ASP A 27 7.29 4.61 -2.63
CA ASP A 27 8.01 5.77 -3.19
C ASP A 27 7.16 7.05 -3.13
N ALA A 28 5.91 6.96 -2.64
CA ALA A 28 5.09 8.14 -2.42
C ALA A 28 5.73 9.06 -1.36
N ALA A 29 5.48 10.37 -1.47
CA ALA A 29 5.99 11.34 -0.48
C ALA A 29 5.49 11.06 0.95
N ASN A 30 4.30 10.45 1.06
CA ASN A 30 3.74 9.93 2.30
C ASN A 30 3.19 8.51 2.03
N PRO A 31 4.00 7.46 2.21
CA PRO A 31 3.59 6.08 1.95
C PRO A 31 2.46 5.63 2.87
N ARG A 32 1.26 5.53 2.30
CA ARG A 32 0.04 5.07 2.96
C ARG A 32 -0.83 4.30 1.99
N GLU A 33 -1.70 3.46 2.53
CA GLU A 33 -2.76 2.83 1.75
C GLU A 33 -3.81 3.89 1.40
N GLU A 34 -4.13 4.01 0.11
CA GLU A 34 -5.08 4.99 -0.39
C GLU A 34 -6.26 4.33 -1.11
N PRO A 35 -7.49 4.87 -0.97
CA PRO A 35 -8.60 4.46 -1.79
C PRO A 35 -8.39 4.81 -3.26
N ARG A 36 -8.90 3.96 -4.15
CA ARG A 36 -8.85 4.13 -5.61
C ARG A 36 -10.20 3.95 -6.30
N ALA A 37 -11.22 3.52 -5.55
CA ALA A 37 -12.59 3.44 -6.01
C ALA A 37 -13.51 4.32 -5.15
N PRO A 38 -14.60 4.89 -5.73
CA PRO A 38 -15.50 5.80 -5.00
C PRO A 38 -16.09 5.22 -3.72
N TRP A 39 -16.35 3.91 -3.69
CA TRP A 39 -16.90 3.22 -2.53
C TRP A 39 -15.88 3.03 -1.38
N MET A 40 -14.60 3.26 -1.64
CA MET A 40 -13.53 3.29 -0.63
C MET A 40 -13.18 4.71 -0.16
N GLU A 41 -13.52 5.76 -0.90
CA GLU A 41 -13.16 7.15 -0.53
C GLU A 41 -14.01 7.70 0.62
N GLY A 42 -15.23 7.19 0.78
CA GLY A 42 -16.16 7.64 1.83
C GLY A 42 -15.80 7.12 3.23
N PRO A 43 -16.38 7.70 4.29
CA PRO A 43 -16.08 7.32 5.67
C PRO A 43 -16.58 5.91 6.05
N TRP A 44 -17.35 5.26 5.17
CA TRP A 44 -17.99 3.96 5.42
C TRP A 44 -16.99 2.89 5.85
N VAL A 45 -15.81 2.87 5.21
CA VAL A 45 -14.76 1.91 5.52
C VAL A 45 -14.29 2.07 6.96
N GLU A 46 -14.00 3.30 7.39
CA GLU A 46 -13.54 3.57 8.76
C GLU A 46 -14.67 3.51 9.81
N GLN A 47 -15.92 3.72 9.40
CA GLN A 47 -17.09 3.52 10.26
C GLN A 47 -17.31 2.03 10.58
N GLN A 48 -17.15 1.16 9.58
CA GLN A 48 -17.32 -0.28 9.75
C GLN A 48 -16.06 -0.94 10.32
N TYR A 49 -14.90 -0.45 9.91
CA TYR A 49 -13.57 -0.93 10.30
C TYR A 49 -12.71 0.26 10.70
N PRO A 50 -12.84 0.72 11.95
CA PRO A 50 -11.94 1.73 12.49
C PRO A 50 -10.48 1.33 12.24
N GLN A 51 -9.64 2.31 11.91
CA GLN A 51 -8.21 2.11 11.61
C GLN A 51 -7.90 1.26 10.36
N TYR A 52 -8.85 0.96 9.48
CA TYR A 52 -8.59 0.17 8.26
C TYR A 52 -7.37 0.69 7.46
N TRP A 53 -7.30 2.00 7.20
CA TRP A 53 -6.20 2.59 6.44
C TRP A 53 -4.87 2.56 7.19
N ASP A 54 -4.87 2.87 8.49
CA ASP A 54 -3.66 2.87 9.32
C ASP A 54 -3.09 1.45 9.49
N GLN A 55 -3.96 0.46 9.73
CA GLN A 55 -3.57 -0.94 9.86
C GLN A 55 -2.96 -1.46 8.55
N ASN A 56 -3.63 -1.24 7.42
CA ASN A 56 -3.13 -1.67 6.12
C ASN A 56 -1.83 -0.94 5.74
N THR A 57 -1.74 0.36 6.01
CA THR A 57 -0.49 1.13 5.82
C THR A 57 0.66 0.49 6.58
N ARG A 58 0.48 0.17 7.86
CA ARG A 58 1.51 -0.48 8.67
C ARG A 58 1.90 -1.85 8.12
N ILE A 59 0.91 -2.67 7.75
CA ILE A 59 1.14 -3.99 7.17
C ILE A 59 1.99 -3.88 5.89
N TYR A 60 1.67 -2.93 5.00
CA TYR A 60 2.41 -2.76 3.75
C TYR A 60 3.79 -2.12 3.93
N GLN A 61 3.98 -1.27 4.93
CA GLN A 61 5.32 -0.81 5.32
C GLN A 61 6.20 -1.97 5.84
N GLU A 62 5.67 -2.82 6.71
CA GLU A 62 6.40 -4.01 7.22
C GLU A 62 6.68 -5.03 6.10
N THR A 63 5.72 -5.20 5.18
CA THR A 63 5.86 -6.05 4.00
C THR A 63 6.95 -5.52 3.06
N ALA A 64 6.97 -4.22 2.78
CA ALA A 64 8.01 -3.59 1.96
C ALA A 64 9.42 -3.87 2.50
N GLN A 65 9.62 -3.76 3.82
CA GLN A 65 10.90 -4.08 4.46
C GLN A 65 11.28 -5.56 4.32
N THR A 66 10.31 -6.46 4.43
CA THR A 66 10.52 -7.90 4.27
C THR A 66 10.90 -8.26 2.83
N PHE A 67 10.22 -7.67 1.85
CA PHE A 67 10.55 -7.84 0.43
C PHE A 67 11.93 -7.29 0.10
N ARG A 68 12.28 -6.11 0.62
CA ARG A 68 13.62 -5.55 0.46
C ARG A 68 14.71 -6.52 0.93
N ARG A 69 14.61 -7.04 2.16
CA ARG A 69 15.58 -8.02 2.69
C ARG A 69 15.64 -9.30 1.86
N SER A 70 14.50 -9.72 1.32
CA SER A 70 14.45 -10.91 0.47
C SER A 70 15.16 -10.67 -0.85
N LEU A 71 14.96 -9.50 -1.47
CA LEU A 71 15.65 -9.10 -2.70
C LEU A 71 17.16 -8.96 -2.51
N ASP A 72 17.63 -8.53 -1.33
CA ASP A 72 19.06 -8.46 -1.01
C ASP A 72 19.72 -9.86 -0.88
N ASN A 73 18.91 -10.93 -0.76
CA ASN A 73 19.36 -12.32 -0.59
C ASN A 73 19.08 -13.22 -1.82
N LEU A 74 18.63 -12.66 -2.96
CA LEU A 74 18.41 -13.36 -4.22
C LEU A 74 19.60 -13.22 -5.18
#